data_AF-A0A822EP39-F1
#
_entry.id   AF-A0A822EP39-F1
#
_cell.length_a   1.000
_cell.length_b   1.000
_cell.length_c   1.000
_cell.angle_alpha   90.00
_cell.angle_beta   90.00
_cell.angle_gamma   90.00
#
_symmetry.space_group_name_H-M   'P 1'
#
loop_
_entity.id
_entity.type
_entity.pdbx_description
1 polymer ?
#
loop_
_entity_poly.entity_id
_entity_poly.type
_entity_poly.pdbx_seq_one_letter_code
_entity_poly.pdbx_strand_id
1 'polypeptide(L)' 'MSEAAGSLTEVIRPTSPNISFLNSNKGKPLLVANNYLFKLNKTTATTKYWICTLNGCG' A
#
# COMPACT_ATOMS: atom_id res chain seq x y z
N MET A 1 22.59 -40.50 15.44
CA MET A 1 21.23 -40.08 15.81
C MET A 1 21.30 -38.56 15.91
N SER A 2 21.02 -37.86 14.81
CA SER A 2 19.71 -37.20 14.52
C SER A 2 19.62 -35.89 15.34
N GLU A 3 19.28 -34.71 14.84
CA GLU A 3 18.42 -34.29 13.73
C GLU A 3 18.81 -32.88 13.26
N ALA A 4 18.47 -32.56 12.02
CA ALA A 4 18.58 -31.22 11.46
C ALA A 4 17.47 -30.30 11.99
N ALA A 5 17.79 -29.03 12.24
CA ALA A 5 16.81 -27.95 12.29
C ALA A 5 17.30 -26.79 11.41
N GLY A 6 17.10 -26.92 10.11
CA GLY A 6 17.18 -25.79 9.20
C GLY A 6 15.97 -24.90 9.43
N SER A 7 16.18 -23.72 10.04
CA SER A 7 15.12 -22.73 10.22
C SER A 7 14.85 -22.03 8.88
N LEU A 8 13.69 -22.29 8.28
CA LEU A 8 13.19 -21.57 7.11
C LEU A 8 12.74 -20.17 7.54
N THR A 9 13.68 -19.24 7.72
CA THR A 9 13.32 -17.81 7.65
C THR A 9 13.18 -17.46 6.17
N GLU A 10 12.08 -17.88 5.55
CA GLU A 10 11.66 -17.25 4.30
C GLU A 10 11.48 -15.76 4.59
N VAL A 11 12.27 -14.93 3.92
CA VAL A 11 11.98 -13.50 3.83
C VAL A 11 10.67 -13.42 3.05
N ILE A 12 9.54 -13.40 3.76
CA ILE A 12 8.22 -13.17 3.18
C ILE A 12 8.27 -11.75 2.61
N ARG A 13 8.71 -11.63 1.36
CA ARG A 13 8.51 -10.41 0.59
C ARG A 13 7.01 -10.19 0.61
N PRO A 14 6.51 -9.03 1.07
CA PRO A 14 5.08 -8.80 1.03
C PRO A 14 4.63 -8.97 -0.42
N THR A 15 3.84 -10.01 -0.66
CA THR A 15 3.04 -10.17 -1.88
C THR A 15 2.36 -8.84 -2.10
N SER A 16 2.60 -8.24 -3.27
CA SER A 16 2.07 -6.95 -3.77
C SER A 16 1.08 -6.21 -2.85
N PRO A 17 1.29 -4.90 -2.59
CA PRO A 17 0.43 -4.16 -1.67
C PRO A 17 -1.05 -4.35 -1.99
N ASN A 18 -1.87 -4.58 -0.96
CA ASN A 18 -3.30 -4.68 -1.14
C ASN A 18 -3.81 -3.29 -1.54
N ILE A 19 -4.25 -3.16 -2.81
CA ILE A 19 -4.66 -1.90 -3.42
C ILE A 19 -6.16 -1.95 -3.69
N SER A 20 -6.88 -0.91 -3.25
CA SER A 20 -8.27 -0.67 -3.66
C SER A 20 -8.54 0.81 -3.90
N PHE A 21 -9.49 1.09 -4.79
CA PHE A 21 -9.90 2.46 -5.13
C PHE A 21 -11.31 2.71 -4.61
N LEU A 22 -11.50 3.87 -3.99
CA LEU A 22 -12.77 4.30 -3.43
C LEU A 22 -13.09 5.72 -3.92
N ASN A 23 -14.33 6.14 -3.69
CA ASN A 23 -14.74 7.53 -3.83
C ASN A 23 -15.00 8.12 -2.44
N SER A 24 -14.49 9.32 -2.20
CA SER A 24 -14.90 10.15 -1.07
C SER A 24 -16.38 10.52 -1.21
N ASN A 25 -17.01 10.92 -0.11
CA ASN A 25 -18.38 11.44 -0.11
C ASN A 25 -18.58 12.65 -1.07
N LYS A 26 -17.49 13.37 -1.38
CA LYS A 26 -17.50 14.47 -2.37
C LYS A 26 -17.16 14.01 -3.80
N GLY A 27 -17.21 12.71 -4.07
CA GLY A 27 -16.90 12.09 -5.37
C GLY A 27 -15.41 11.96 -5.71
N LYS A 28 -14.50 12.56 -4.92
CA LYS A 28 -13.05 12.54 -5.20
C LYS A 28 -12.46 11.13 -5.08
N PRO A 29 -11.56 10.71 -5.97
CA PRO A 29 -10.94 9.39 -5.90
C PRO A 29 -10.00 9.28 -4.70
N LEU A 30 -10.04 8.12 -4.05
CA LEU A 30 -9.20 7.72 -2.93
C LEU A 30 -8.50 6.40 -3.29
N LEU A 31 -7.28 6.25 -2.80
CA LEU A 31 -6.52 5.01 -2.89
C LEU A 31 -6.35 4.46 -1.47
N VAL A 32 -6.68 3.19 -1.28
CA VAL A 32 -6.29 2.45 -0.08
C VAL A 32 -5.16 1.52 -0.48
N ALA A 33 -4.02 1.65 0.18
CA ALA A 33 -2.88 0.75 -0.01
C ALA A 33 -2.36 0.30 1.36
N ASN A 34 -2.31 -1.02 1.59
CA ASN A 34 -1.87 -1.61 2.88
C ASN A 34 -2.61 -1.00 4.09
N ASN A 35 -3.93 -0.82 3.98
CA ASN A 35 -4.77 -0.21 5.01
C ASN A 35 -4.50 1.28 5.31
N TYR A 36 -3.66 1.94 4.51
CA TYR A 36 -3.47 3.40 4.54
C TYR A 36 -4.31 4.07 3.45
N LEU A 37 -4.88 5.23 3.79
CA LEU A 37 -5.68 6.02 2.87
C LEU A 37 -4.83 7.13 2.23
N PHE A 38 -4.99 7.29 0.93
CA PHE A 38 -4.31 8.30 0.13
C PHE A 38 -5.31 9.11 -0.68
N LYS A 39 -5.07 10.42 -0.76
CA LYS A 39 -5.80 11.35 -1.63
C LYS A 39 -5.01 11.60 -2.91
N LEU A 40 -5.71 11.79 -4.03
CA LEU A 40 -5.08 12.19 -5.28
C LEU A 40 -4.44 13.58 -5.12
N ASN A 41 -3.15 13.69 -5.43
CA ASN A 41 -2.38 14.94 -5.34
C ASN A 41 -2.16 15.58 -6.71
N LYS A 42 -1.62 14.81 -7.66
CA LYS A 42 -1.30 15.29 -9.01
C LYS A 42 -1.64 14.21 -10.04
N THR A 43 -2.10 14.63 -11.21
CA THR A 43 -2.29 13.76 -12.36
C THR A 43 -1.44 14.29 -13.51
N THR A 44 -0.71 13.41 -14.18
CA THR A 44 -0.07 13.66 -15.48
C THR A 44 -0.82 12.88 -16.56
N ALA A 45 -0.36 12.95 -17.81
CA ALA A 45 -0.99 12.21 -18.90
C ALA A 45 -1.06 10.69 -18.66
N THR A 46 -0.09 10.13 -17.93
CA THR A 46 0.05 8.67 -17.72
C THR A 46 -0.02 8.25 -16.27
N THR A 47 0.14 9.17 -15.31
CA THR A 47 0.45 8.82 -13.92
C THR A 47 -0.39 9.63 -12.93
N LYS A 48 -0.85 8.97 -11.87
CA LYS A 48 -1.52 9.60 -10.72
C LYS A 48 -0.63 9.50 -9.49
N TYR A 49 -0.34 10.64 -8.88
CA TYR A 49 0.43 10.76 -7.65
C TYR A 49 -0.53 10.90 -6.48
N TRP A 50 -0.31 10.10 -5.45
CA TRP A 50 -1.17 10.01 -4.28
C TRP A 50 -0.38 10.41 -3.03
N ILE A 51 -1.03 11.07 -2.08
CA ILE A 51 -0.42 11.47 -0.81
C ILE A 51 -1.23 10.89 0.34
N CYS A 52 -0.54 10.36 1.35
CA CYS A 52 -1.17 9.79 2.55
C CYS A 52 -2.05 10.84 3.24
N THR A 53 -3.24 10.45 3.69
CA THR A 53 -4.17 11.36 4.38
C THR A 53 -3.95 11.43 5.88
N LEU A 54 -3.22 10.48 6.46
CA LEU A 54 -2.71 10.61 7.82
C LEU A 54 -1.65 11.71 7.80
N ASN A 55 -1.91 12.80 8.54
CA ASN A 55 -0.94 13.89 8.68
C ASN A 55 0.38 13.30 9.21
N GLY A 56 1.48 13.45 8.46
CA GLY A 56 2.82 13.20 8.99
C GLY A 56 3.50 11.85 8.70
N CYS A 57 3.27 11.20 7.56
CA CYS A 57 4.34 10.34 7.03
C CYS A 57 5.47 11.23 6.50
N GLY A 58 6.32 11.68 7.43
CA GLY A 58 7.67 12.18 7.15
C GLY A 58 8.64 11.05 6.89
#